data_AF-X1TZ61-F1
#
_entry.id   AF-X1TZ61-F1
#
_cell.length_a   1.000
_cell.length_b   1.000
_cell.length_c   1.000
_cell.angle_alpha   90.00
_cell.angle_beta   90.00
_cell.angle_gamma   90.00
#
_symmetry.space_group_name_H-M   'P 1'
#
loop_
_entity.id
_entity.type
_entity.pdbx_description
1 polymer ?
#
loop_
_entity_poly.entity_id
_entity_poly.type
_entity_poly.pdbx_seq_one_letter_code
_entity_poly.pdbx_strand_id
1 'polypeptide(L)'
;QGGGLLVGITTLLMSKPAEAAPPEEKMDYLLECLTLLVPALAEVAESNAQMNASLQQWLAAQGIEPGVEVSVKTAWVAKTPDQLYSHNIRTVGTFNSDMMVDWTNGKRLLIMVQSSLNQACSIQLVGNYVDDMNLAVDINAALPCPANENISVGPAWDDWHPFIGVRITTAAAPTAGILNIFAVIQE
;
A
#
# COMPACT_ATOMS: atom_id res chain seq x y z
N GLN A 1 22.44 31.17 14.17
CA GLN A 1 22.46 32.63 14.40
C GLN A 1 21.21 33.35 13.87
N GLY A 2 20.35 32.73 13.03
CA GLY A 2 19.17 33.38 12.43
C GLY A 2 17.95 33.69 13.31
N GLY A 3 17.98 33.42 14.62
CA GLY A 3 16.85 33.71 15.52
C GLY A 3 16.61 35.21 15.75
N GLY A 4 17.68 36.01 15.81
CA GLY A 4 17.58 37.46 16.04
C GLY A 4 17.06 38.23 14.82
N LEU A 5 17.44 37.80 13.62
CA LEU A 5 17.09 38.47 12.36
C LEU A 5 15.62 38.24 11.98
N LEU A 6 15.12 37.01 12.18
CA LEU A 6 13.70 36.67 11.97
C LEU A 6 12.77 37.43 12.94
N VAL A 7 13.21 37.57 14.20
CA VAL A 7 12.50 38.37 15.21
C VAL A 7 12.50 39.85 14.84
N GLY A 8 13.61 40.38 14.32
CA GLY A 8 13.71 41.74 13.81
C GLY A 8 12.72 42.02 12.68
N ILE A 9 12.67 41.16 11.67
CA ILE A 9 11.73 41.27 10.53
C ILE A 9 10.27 41.18 11.02
N THR A 10 9.97 40.23 11.89
CA THR A 10 8.61 40.03 12.41
C THR A 10 8.14 41.25 13.23
N THR A 11 9.03 41.83 14.04
CA THR A 11 8.73 43.03 14.83
C THR A 11 8.49 44.24 13.94
N LEU A 12 9.28 44.38 12.86
CA LEU A 12 9.13 45.47 11.90
C LEU A 12 7.85 45.34 11.05
N LEU A 13 7.46 44.12 10.66
CA LEU A 13 6.22 43.86 9.92
C LEU A 13 4.97 44.08 10.78
N MET A 14 5.06 43.81 12.09
CA MET A 14 3.95 43.98 13.03
C MET A 14 3.76 45.42 13.54
N SER A 15 4.71 46.33 13.31
CA SER A 15 4.64 47.71 13.81
C SER A 15 3.69 48.64 13.03
N LYS A 16 2.99 48.14 12.00
CA LYS A 16 1.90 48.83 11.28
C LYS A 16 2.14 50.28 10.78
N PRO A 17 3.35 50.81 10.51
CA PRO A 17 3.46 52.25 10.19
C PRO A 17 3.00 52.56 8.76
N ALA A 18 2.99 51.55 7.88
CA ALA A 18 2.89 51.76 6.44
C ALA A 18 1.51 52.20 5.94
N GLU A 19 0.41 52.07 6.68
CA GLU A 19 -0.91 52.42 6.15
C GLU A 19 -1.24 53.91 6.34
N ALA A 20 -0.89 54.48 7.50
CA ALA A 20 -1.25 55.84 7.91
C ALA A 20 -0.12 56.89 7.80
N ALA A 21 1.12 56.49 7.50
CA ALA A 21 2.27 57.40 7.50
C ALA A 21 2.39 58.28 6.23
N PRO A 22 3.02 59.48 6.33
CA PRO A 22 3.43 60.28 5.18
C PRO A 22 4.35 59.51 4.22
N PRO A 23 4.44 59.91 2.93
CA PRO A 23 5.23 59.20 1.93
C PRO A 23 6.72 59.02 2.27
N GLU A 24 7.33 59.96 2.97
CA GLU A 24 8.75 59.90 3.37
C GLU A 24 9.00 58.82 4.42
N GLU A 25 8.17 58.77 5.48
CA GLU A 25 8.22 57.73 6.52
C GLU A 25 7.91 56.32 5.95
N LYS A 26 7.07 56.24 4.91
CA LYS A 26 6.83 54.98 4.18
C LYS A 26 8.09 54.50 3.44
N MET A 27 8.86 55.41 2.85
CA MET A 27 10.10 55.07 2.16
C MET A 27 11.16 54.58 3.15
N ASP A 28 11.32 55.27 4.27
CA ASP A 28 12.28 54.88 5.32
C ASP A 28 11.92 53.51 5.91
N TYR A 29 10.63 53.25 6.17
CA TYR A 29 10.15 51.94 6.61
C TYR A 29 10.47 50.82 5.60
N LEU A 30 10.26 51.07 4.30
CA LEU A 30 10.59 50.10 3.26
C LEU A 30 12.10 49.83 3.15
N LEU A 31 12.92 50.87 3.32
CA LEU A 31 14.38 50.73 3.36
C LEU A 31 14.84 49.90 4.56
N GLU A 32 14.27 50.11 5.74
CA GLU A 32 14.54 49.29 6.92
C GLU A 32 14.12 47.82 6.72
N CYS A 33 12.93 47.58 6.12
CA CYS A 33 12.46 46.25 5.76
C CYS A 33 13.47 45.54 4.83
N LEU A 34 13.90 46.23 3.77
CA LEU A 34 14.85 45.69 2.80
C LEU A 34 16.21 45.40 3.43
N THR A 35 16.68 46.29 4.30
CA THR A 35 17.98 46.15 4.99
C THR A 35 18.02 44.93 5.91
N LEU A 36 16.89 44.56 6.51
CA LEU A 36 16.76 43.35 7.32
C LEU A 36 16.47 42.08 6.49
N LEU A 37 15.72 42.20 5.40
CA LEU A 37 15.32 41.07 4.56
C LEU A 37 16.49 40.51 3.74
N VAL A 38 17.36 41.36 3.20
CA VAL A 38 18.48 40.93 2.34
C VAL A 38 19.43 39.96 3.05
N PRO A 39 19.92 40.24 4.28
CA PRO A 39 20.73 39.28 5.02
C PRO A 39 19.99 37.99 5.38
N ALA A 40 18.68 38.06 5.65
CA ALA A 40 17.88 36.88 5.98
C ALA A 40 17.77 35.92 4.80
N LEU A 41 17.56 36.47 3.60
CA LEU A 41 17.55 35.68 2.37
C LEU A 41 18.92 35.06 2.06
N ALA A 42 20.02 35.73 2.42
CA ALA A 42 21.37 35.17 2.29
C ALA A 42 21.58 33.97 3.23
N GLU A 43 21.15 34.06 4.49
CA GLU A 43 21.20 32.94 5.44
C GLU A 43 20.35 31.75 4.97
N VAL A 44 19.15 32.00 4.42
CA VAL A 44 18.30 30.94 3.85
C VAL A 44 18.95 30.30 2.63
N ALA A 45 19.57 31.08 1.75
CA ALA A 45 20.28 30.55 0.59
C ALA A 45 21.46 29.65 1.01
N GLU A 46 22.22 30.06 2.02
CA GLU A 46 23.32 29.26 2.57
C GLU A 46 22.82 27.97 3.23
N SER A 47 21.75 28.06 4.03
CA SER A 47 21.11 26.88 4.64
C SER A 47 20.60 25.89 3.59
N ASN A 48 19.98 26.38 2.51
CA ASN A 48 19.53 25.54 1.41
C ASN A 48 20.71 24.88 0.67
N ALA A 49 21.81 25.60 0.47
CA ALA A 49 23.02 25.04 -0.15
C ALA A 49 23.63 23.92 0.71
N GLN A 50 23.68 24.11 2.04
CA GLN A 50 24.16 23.09 2.98
C GLN A 50 23.24 21.87 3.03
N MET A 51 21.91 22.08 3.01
CA MET A 51 20.94 21.00 2.96
C MET A 51 21.08 20.19 1.66
N ASN A 52 21.22 20.87 0.52
CA ASN A 52 21.41 20.21 -0.77
C ASN A 52 22.71 19.38 -0.80
N ALA A 53 23.81 19.93 -0.28
CA ALA A 53 25.07 19.19 -0.16
C ALA A 53 24.93 17.93 0.73
N SER A 54 24.22 18.06 1.85
CA SER A 54 23.97 16.94 2.77
C SER A 54 23.12 15.85 2.12
N LEU A 55 22.08 16.23 1.37
CA LEU A 55 21.24 15.30 0.61
C LEU A 55 22.04 14.58 -0.48
N GLN A 56 22.88 15.31 -1.23
CA GLN A 56 23.74 14.71 -2.25
C GLN A 56 24.75 13.72 -1.63
N GLN A 57 25.33 14.04 -0.48
CA GLN A 57 26.23 13.14 0.24
C GLN A 57 25.51 11.88 0.73
N TRP A 58 24.29 12.02 1.25
CA TRP A 58 23.45 10.89 1.68
C TRP A 58 23.02 9.98 0.51
N LEU A 59 22.71 10.56 -0.65
CA LEU A 59 22.42 9.82 -1.89
C LEU A 59 23.66 9.08 -2.41
N ALA A 60 24.82 9.75 -2.42
CA ALA A 60 26.08 9.13 -2.83
C ALA A 60 26.47 7.95 -1.92
N ALA A 61 26.21 8.04 -0.61
CA ALA A 61 26.41 6.93 0.33
C ALA A 61 25.53 5.70 0.03
N GLN A 62 24.42 5.88 -0.68
CA GLN A 62 23.55 4.80 -1.18
C GLN A 62 23.91 4.35 -2.60
N GLY A 63 24.99 4.88 -3.18
CA GLY A 63 25.41 4.58 -4.55
C GLY A 63 24.53 5.23 -5.63
N ILE A 64 23.77 6.27 -5.28
CA ILE A 64 22.90 6.99 -6.22
C ILE A 64 23.65 8.21 -6.76
N GLU A 65 23.97 8.21 -8.05
CA GLU A 65 24.64 9.35 -8.70
C GLU A 65 23.68 10.54 -8.91
N PRO A 66 24.18 11.79 -8.85
CA PRO A 66 23.36 12.99 -9.10
C PRO A 66 22.80 13.00 -10.53
N GLY A 67 21.51 13.26 -10.69
CA GLY A 67 20.85 13.34 -12.00
C GLY A 67 20.32 12.01 -12.54
N VAL A 68 20.43 10.91 -11.77
CA VAL A 68 19.79 9.64 -12.10
C VAL A 68 18.29 9.74 -11.79
N GLU A 69 17.43 9.50 -12.78
CA GLU A 69 16.02 9.24 -12.54
C GLU A 69 15.89 8.03 -11.61
N VAL A 70 15.45 8.27 -10.38
CA VAL A 70 15.13 7.18 -9.44
C VAL A 70 13.83 6.54 -9.90
N SER A 71 13.93 5.58 -10.84
CA SER A 71 12.80 4.73 -11.19
C SER A 71 12.65 3.64 -10.14
N VAL A 72 11.67 3.78 -9.25
CA VAL A 72 11.30 2.70 -8.30
C VAL A 72 10.55 1.64 -9.09
N LYS A 73 11.28 0.63 -9.58
CA LYS A 73 10.68 -0.57 -10.18
C LYS A 73 10.45 -1.62 -9.10
N THR A 74 9.24 -1.72 -8.56
CA THR A 74 8.82 -2.93 -7.86
C THR A 74 8.54 -4.01 -8.90
N ALA A 75 9.41 -5.03 -8.98
CA ALA A 75 9.18 -6.16 -9.88
C ALA A 75 7.92 -6.91 -9.43
N TRP A 76 6.98 -7.12 -10.36
CA TRP A 76 5.72 -7.77 -10.10
C TRP A 76 5.92 -9.28 -10.07
N VAL A 77 6.37 -9.81 -8.94
CA VAL A 77 6.74 -11.23 -8.81
C VAL A 77 5.73 -11.94 -7.93
N ALA A 78 5.27 -13.10 -8.39
CA ALA A 78 4.44 -13.96 -7.57
C ALA A 78 5.28 -14.58 -6.44
N LYS A 79 4.82 -14.48 -5.20
CA LYS A 79 5.41 -15.21 -4.08
C LYS A 79 5.15 -16.72 -4.21
N THR A 80 5.84 -17.52 -3.41
CA THR A 80 5.56 -18.96 -3.29
C THR A 80 4.10 -19.18 -2.89
N PRO A 81 3.35 -20.07 -3.56
CA PRO A 81 1.94 -20.29 -3.24
C PRO A 81 1.71 -20.80 -1.82
N ASP A 82 0.74 -20.21 -1.12
CA ASP A 82 0.30 -20.66 0.20
C ASP A 82 -0.77 -21.75 0.05
N GLN A 83 -0.58 -22.91 0.67
CA GLN A 83 -1.55 -24.01 0.57
C GLN A 83 -2.70 -23.81 1.57
N LEU A 84 -3.89 -23.45 1.08
CA LEU A 84 -5.05 -23.17 1.91
C LEU A 84 -5.85 -24.42 2.31
N TYR A 85 -5.78 -25.47 1.50
CA TYR A 85 -6.54 -26.70 1.73
C TYR A 85 -5.87 -27.87 1.02
N SER A 86 -5.78 -29.03 1.66
CA SER A 86 -5.32 -30.28 1.04
C SER A 86 -5.91 -31.48 1.76
N HIS A 87 -7.16 -31.81 1.43
CA HIS A 87 -7.85 -32.92 2.06
C HIS A 87 -8.59 -33.78 1.06
N ASN A 88 -8.81 -35.03 1.45
CA ASN A 88 -9.86 -35.84 0.84
C ASN A 88 -11.21 -35.40 1.40
N ILE A 89 -12.22 -35.30 0.54
CA ILE A 89 -13.59 -35.06 0.96
C ILE A 89 -14.36 -36.35 0.73
N ARG A 90 -15.04 -36.84 1.77
CA ARG A 90 -15.77 -38.12 1.76
C ARG A 90 -17.22 -37.99 2.22
N THR A 91 -17.67 -36.76 2.44
CA THR A 91 -19.01 -36.44 2.90
C THR A 91 -19.59 -35.29 2.08
N VAL A 92 -20.92 -35.21 2.06
CA VAL A 92 -21.66 -34.04 1.59
C VAL A 92 -21.57 -32.98 2.69
N GLY A 93 -21.28 -31.75 2.30
CA GLY A 93 -21.26 -30.65 3.26
C GLY A 93 -20.51 -29.43 2.78
N THR A 94 -20.31 -28.51 3.73
CA THR A 94 -19.53 -27.29 3.54
C THR A 94 -18.29 -27.38 4.39
N PHE A 95 -17.14 -27.09 3.78
CA PHE A 95 -15.82 -27.13 4.39
C PHE A 95 -15.17 -25.77 4.18
N ASN A 96 -14.36 -25.33 5.13
CA ASN A 96 -13.58 -24.11 4.97
C ASN A 96 -12.11 -24.47 4.77
N SER A 97 -11.34 -23.57 4.18
CA SER A 97 -9.88 -23.66 4.13
C SER A 97 -9.28 -23.72 5.54
N ASP A 98 -8.13 -24.38 5.65
CA ASP A 98 -7.42 -24.58 6.92
C ASP A 98 -6.91 -23.25 7.51
N MET A 99 -6.70 -22.26 6.64
CA MET A 99 -6.32 -20.89 6.98
C MET A 99 -6.90 -19.88 5.99
N MET A 100 -6.86 -18.60 6.34
CA MET A 100 -7.05 -17.49 5.42
C MET A 100 -5.68 -16.96 4.98
N VAL A 101 -5.58 -16.56 3.72
CA VAL A 101 -4.38 -15.90 3.21
C VAL A 101 -4.38 -14.44 3.62
N ASP A 102 -3.26 -13.96 4.16
CA ASP A 102 -3.03 -12.53 4.36
C ASP A 102 -2.73 -11.87 3.01
N TRP A 103 -3.64 -10.99 2.60
CA TRP A 103 -3.58 -10.18 1.38
C TRP A 103 -3.61 -8.68 1.71
N THR A 104 -3.14 -8.26 2.89
CA THR A 104 -3.11 -6.83 3.28
C THR A 104 -2.19 -6.00 2.38
N ASN A 105 -1.10 -6.60 1.89
CA ASN A 105 -0.07 -5.92 1.09
C ASN A 105 -0.02 -6.40 -0.37
N GLY A 106 -0.83 -7.37 -0.74
CA GLY A 106 -0.78 -7.95 -2.07
C GLY A 106 -1.50 -7.08 -3.10
N LYS A 107 -0.97 -7.05 -4.33
CA LYS A 107 -1.59 -6.34 -5.46
C LYS A 107 -2.57 -7.22 -6.22
N ARG A 108 -2.24 -8.50 -6.40
CA ARG A 108 -3.11 -9.49 -7.04
C ARG A 108 -3.09 -10.79 -6.26
N LEU A 109 -4.24 -11.44 -6.21
CA LEU A 109 -4.41 -12.76 -5.63
C LEU A 109 -5.03 -13.69 -6.70
N LEU A 110 -4.50 -14.90 -6.78
CA LEU A 110 -5.08 -15.98 -7.56
C LEU A 110 -5.24 -17.21 -6.66
N ILE A 111 -6.46 -17.71 -6.56
CA ILE A 111 -6.76 -18.99 -5.93
C ILE A 111 -6.70 -20.08 -7.02
N MET A 112 -5.75 -20.99 -6.90
CA MET A 112 -5.60 -22.13 -7.77
C MET A 112 -6.19 -23.36 -7.11
N VAL A 113 -7.18 -23.97 -7.76
CA VAL A 113 -7.83 -25.19 -7.30
C VAL A 113 -7.39 -26.34 -8.17
N GLN A 114 -6.82 -27.37 -7.55
CA GLN A 114 -6.42 -28.60 -8.21
C GLN A 114 -7.24 -29.75 -7.62
N SER A 115 -8.21 -30.25 -8.39
CA SER A 115 -9.11 -31.31 -7.93
C SER A 115 -8.83 -32.61 -8.64
N SER A 116 -8.59 -33.66 -7.85
CA SER A 116 -8.66 -35.05 -8.31
C SER A 116 -9.93 -35.76 -7.80
N LEU A 117 -10.86 -35.01 -7.20
CA LEU A 117 -12.12 -35.56 -6.69
C LEU A 117 -12.94 -36.13 -7.84
N ASN A 118 -13.54 -37.31 -7.63
CA ASN A 118 -14.41 -37.92 -8.62
C ASN A 118 -15.85 -37.36 -8.63
N GLN A 119 -16.09 -36.26 -7.92
CA GLN A 119 -17.35 -35.52 -7.86
C GLN A 119 -17.06 -34.03 -7.96
N ALA A 120 -18.01 -33.27 -8.50
CA ALA A 120 -17.90 -31.82 -8.58
C ALA A 120 -18.06 -31.16 -7.21
N CYS A 121 -17.42 -30.01 -7.02
CA CYS A 121 -17.58 -29.16 -5.84
C CYS A 121 -17.76 -27.71 -6.27
N SER A 122 -18.26 -26.88 -5.35
CA SER A 122 -18.38 -25.45 -5.54
C SER A 122 -17.35 -24.74 -4.68
N ILE A 123 -16.66 -23.77 -5.26
CA ILE A 123 -15.58 -22.99 -4.67
C ILE A 123 -16.06 -21.55 -4.49
N GLN A 124 -16.26 -21.15 -3.25
CA GLN A 124 -16.65 -19.79 -2.87
C GLN A 124 -15.45 -19.10 -2.23
N LEU A 125 -15.03 -17.96 -2.79
CA LEU A 125 -14.08 -17.09 -2.10
C LEU A 125 -14.79 -16.41 -0.94
N VAL A 126 -14.11 -16.30 0.20
CA VAL A 126 -14.65 -15.62 1.37
C VAL A 126 -13.61 -14.64 1.93
N GLY A 127 -14.06 -13.47 2.36
CA GLY A 127 -13.20 -12.39 2.83
C GLY A 127 -13.52 -11.96 4.25
N ASN A 128 -12.52 -11.50 4.99
CA ASN A 128 -12.71 -10.89 6.30
C ASN A 128 -11.64 -9.82 6.58
N TYR A 129 -11.91 -8.92 7.52
CA TYR A 129 -10.97 -7.91 8.00
C TYR A 129 -10.03 -8.44 9.10
N VAL A 130 -10.33 -9.59 9.67
CA VAL A 130 -9.51 -10.35 10.63
C VAL A 130 -9.24 -11.76 10.09
N ASP A 131 -8.15 -12.38 10.55
CA ASP A 131 -7.83 -13.78 10.25
C ASP A 131 -8.75 -14.74 11.02
N ASP A 132 -10.03 -14.75 10.66
CA ASP A 132 -11.05 -15.63 11.21
C ASP A 132 -12.10 -15.97 10.16
N MET A 133 -12.35 -17.26 9.97
CA MET A 133 -13.32 -17.78 9.01
C MET A 133 -14.77 -17.63 9.48
N ASN A 134 -15.03 -17.53 10.79
CA ASN A 134 -16.39 -17.61 11.36
C ASN A 134 -17.30 -16.44 10.98
N LEU A 135 -16.73 -15.31 10.56
CA LEU A 135 -17.45 -14.11 10.13
C LEU A 135 -17.08 -13.70 8.70
N ALA A 136 -16.47 -14.60 7.94
CA ALA A 136 -16.08 -14.31 6.57
C ALA A 136 -17.30 -14.20 5.66
N VAL A 137 -17.32 -13.15 4.84
CA VAL A 137 -18.38 -12.85 3.87
C VAL A 137 -18.02 -13.38 2.49
N ASP A 138 -19.03 -13.74 1.71
CA ASP A 138 -18.83 -14.27 0.37
C ASP A 138 -18.34 -13.17 -0.58
N ILE A 139 -17.24 -13.44 -1.27
CA ILE A 139 -16.71 -12.60 -2.35
C ILE A 139 -17.22 -13.18 -3.67
N ASN A 140 -18.09 -12.45 -4.36
CA ASN A 140 -18.74 -12.89 -5.60
C ASN A 140 -19.52 -14.21 -5.45
N ALA A 141 -19.98 -14.73 -6.58
CA ALA A 141 -20.66 -16.02 -6.63
C ALA A 141 -19.69 -17.20 -6.59
N ALA A 142 -20.13 -18.29 -5.97
CA ALA A 142 -19.39 -19.55 -5.96
C ALA A 142 -19.22 -20.10 -7.37
N LEU A 143 -18.02 -20.57 -7.68
CA LEU A 143 -17.68 -21.12 -8.99
C LEU A 143 -17.70 -22.65 -8.97
N PRO A 144 -18.23 -23.31 -10.01
CA PRO A 144 -18.20 -24.76 -10.10
C PRO A 144 -16.78 -25.24 -10.43
N CYS A 145 -16.30 -26.23 -9.67
CA CYS A 145 -15.13 -27.04 -9.98
C CYS A 145 -15.62 -28.44 -10.35
N PRO A 146 -15.61 -28.81 -11.64
CA PRO A 146 -16.04 -30.13 -12.09
C PRO A 146 -15.19 -31.26 -11.50
N ALA A 147 -15.71 -32.48 -11.59
CA ALA A 147 -14.99 -33.66 -11.13
C ALA A 147 -13.67 -33.82 -11.91
N ASN A 148 -12.57 -34.04 -11.19
CA ASN A 148 -11.23 -34.25 -11.74
C ASN A 148 -10.74 -33.12 -12.66
N GLU A 149 -11.14 -31.88 -12.37
CA GLU A 149 -10.73 -30.69 -13.10
C GLU A 149 -10.13 -29.62 -12.19
N ASN A 150 -9.39 -28.71 -12.81
CA ASN A 150 -8.76 -27.59 -12.11
C ASN A 150 -9.46 -26.29 -12.50
N ILE A 151 -9.56 -25.37 -11.55
CA ILE A 151 -10.05 -24.01 -11.82
C ILE A 151 -9.13 -22.98 -11.17
N SER A 152 -9.16 -21.77 -11.70
CA SER A 152 -8.46 -20.62 -11.15
C SER A 152 -9.46 -19.51 -10.87
N VAL A 153 -9.41 -18.94 -9.67
CA VAL A 153 -10.36 -17.93 -9.22
C VAL A 153 -9.58 -16.72 -8.71
N GLY A 154 -9.80 -15.54 -9.28
CA GLY A 154 -9.24 -14.29 -8.78
C GLY A 154 -10.36 -13.33 -8.41
N PRO A 155 -10.30 -12.64 -7.26
CA PRO A 155 -11.24 -11.57 -6.96
C PRO A 155 -11.07 -10.41 -7.95
N ALA A 156 -12.13 -9.64 -8.16
CA ALA A 156 -12.01 -8.36 -8.85
C ALA A 156 -11.18 -7.38 -8.02
N TRP A 157 -10.70 -6.31 -8.66
CA TRP A 157 -9.83 -5.34 -8.00
C TRP A 157 -10.51 -4.62 -6.82
N ASP A 158 -11.82 -4.38 -6.95
CA ASP A 158 -12.68 -3.70 -5.98
C ASP A 158 -13.19 -4.61 -4.85
N ASP A 159 -13.15 -5.93 -5.02
CA ASP A 159 -13.55 -6.93 -4.01
C ASP A 159 -12.45 -7.22 -2.97
N TRP A 160 -11.69 -6.18 -2.61
CA TRP A 160 -10.55 -6.32 -1.73
C TRP A 160 -10.95 -6.62 -0.28
N HIS A 161 -10.29 -7.63 0.30
CA HIS A 161 -10.40 -8.01 1.71
C HIS A 161 -8.99 -8.32 2.26
N PRO A 162 -8.65 -7.88 3.49
CA PRO A 162 -7.36 -8.15 4.12
C PRO A 162 -7.02 -9.64 4.22
N PHE A 163 -7.99 -10.46 4.61
CA PHE A 163 -7.83 -11.91 4.74
C PHE A 163 -8.81 -12.60 3.81
N ILE A 164 -8.31 -13.53 2.98
CA ILE A 164 -9.12 -14.27 2.02
C ILE A 164 -9.00 -15.78 2.25
N GLY A 165 -10.13 -16.44 2.40
CA GLY A 165 -10.24 -17.89 2.51
C GLY A 165 -11.06 -18.49 1.38
N VAL A 166 -11.27 -19.80 1.47
CA VAL A 166 -12.11 -20.53 0.52
C VAL A 166 -13.10 -21.41 1.27
N ARG A 167 -14.37 -21.33 0.89
CA ARG A 167 -15.43 -22.23 1.32
C ARG A 167 -15.75 -23.20 0.19
N ILE A 168 -15.66 -24.49 0.49
CA ILE A 168 -15.91 -25.59 -0.43
C ILE A 168 -17.26 -26.21 -0.10
N THR A 169 -18.13 -26.37 -1.10
CA THR A 169 -19.40 -27.09 -0.93
C THR A 169 -19.47 -28.30 -1.85
N THR A 170 -19.74 -29.47 -1.29
CA THR A 170 -19.97 -30.71 -2.04
C THR A 170 -21.44 -31.10 -1.95
N ALA A 171 -22.13 -31.20 -3.10
CA ALA A 171 -23.51 -31.66 -3.14
C ALA A 171 -23.62 -33.21 -3.13
N ALA A 172 -22.57 -33.89 -3.61
CA ALA A 172 -22.44 -35.35 -3.57
C ALA A 172 -21.10 -35.69 -2.90
N ALA A 173 -21.10 -36.75 -2.07
CA ALA A 173 -19.89 -37.19 -1.38
C ALA A 173 -18.89 -37.80 -2.39
N PRO A 174 -17.69 -37.23 -2.57
CA PRO A 174 -16.66 -37.87 -3.38
C PRO A 174 -16.22 -39.18 -2.73
N THR A 175 -15.94 -40.20 -3.55
CA THR A 175 -15.43 -41.50 -3.06
C THR A 175 -13.94 -41.65 -3.29
N ALA A 176 -13.34 -40.83 -4.15
CA ALA A 176 -11.92 -40.83 -4.46
C ALA A 176 -11.38 -39.40 -4.65
N GLY A 177 -10.05 -39.27 -4.67
CA GLY A 177 -9.37 -38.01 -4.92
C GLY A 177 -9.09 -37.14 -3.69
N ILE A 178 -8.35 -36.07 -3.95
CA ILE A 178 -7.91 -35.01 -3.05
C ILE A 178 -8.20 -33.66 -3.73
N LEU A 179 -8.62 -32.68 -2.95
CA LEU A 179 -8.75 -31.30 -3.37
C LEU A 179 -7.60 -30.50 -2.77
N ASN A 180 -6.77 -29.89 -3.62
CA ASN A 180 -5.71 -28.99 -3.22
C ASN A 180 -6.07 -27.56 -3.65
N ILE A 181 -5.90 -26.61 -2.73
CA ILE A 181 -6.19 -25.20 -3.00
C ILE A 181 -4.99 -24.38 -2.57
N PHE A 182 -4.53 -23.51 -3.46
CA PHE A 182 -3.37 -22.65 -3.24
C PHE A 182 -3.75 -21.19 -3.47
N ALA A 183 -3.16 -20.28 -2.69
CA ALA A 183 -3.18 -18.85 -2.91
C ALA A 183 -1.86 -18.38 -3.49
N VAL A 184 -1.89 -17.75 -4.66
CA VAL A 184 -0.73 -17.13 -5.31
C VAL A 184 -0.89 -15.63 -5.21
N ILE A 185 -0.02 -14.97 -4.44
CA ILE A 185 -0.04 -13.52 -4.26
C ILE A 185 1.08 -12.90 -5.10
N GLN A 186 0.77 -11.78 -5.74
CA GLN A 186 1.75 -10.93 -6.42
C GLN A 186 1.93 -9.64 -5.62
N GLU A 187 3.19 -9.30 -5.34
CA GLU A 187 3.61 -8.11 -4.57
C GLU A 187 4.52 -7.20 -5.42
#